data_AF-A0A1G1I490-F1
#
_entry.id   AF-A0A1G1I490-F1
#
_cell.length_a   1.000
_cell.length_b   1.000
_cell.length_c   1.000
_cell.angle_alpha   90.00
_cell.angle_beta   90.00
_cell.angle_gamma   90.00
#
_symmetry.space_group_name_H-M   'P 1'
#
loop_
_entity.id
_entity.type
_entity.pdbx_description
1 polymer ?
#
loop_
_entity_poly.entity_id
_entity_poly.type
_entity_poly.pdbx_seq_one_letter_code
_entity_poly.pdbx_strand_id
1 'polypeptide(L)'
;MSTGVAKKAKYTVAVIGATGVVGRESLEILEERRFPLERLRLFASKRSAGESLSCQGREWTIEELTPQGPFQGIDFAFISATDAVSREYGPRLGEAGVVVIDDSAVFRMDADVPLVVPEVNAHALAAARRRIIAIPNCTTTPLVMVLKPLHEVATIKRVVVTTFQSVSGTGAAAMAELLDQAKALLSFKEVKAEVYPHQIAFNCLPHIGSFGEGGDCSEETKIVNETRKILEAPGLRITATAVRVPVMRCHSEAVNIETERPLKPNEARALLSGMPGVIVFDDPVRKLYPMPLDVAGKDEVYVGRVRED
;
A
#
# COMPACT_ATOMS: atom_id res chain seq x y z
N MET A 1 11.67 22.74 5.27
CA MET A 1 11.40 21.35 4.81
C MET A 1 11.76 20.34 5.90
N SER A 2 11.13 20.38 7.07
CA SER A 2 11.49 19.46 8.15
C SER A 2 10.21 18.91 8.76
N THR A 3 10.06 17.58 8.72
CA THR A 3 9.10 16.80 9.53
C THR A 3 9.40 16.87 11.03
N GLY A 4 10.33 17.76 11.45
CA GLY A 4 10.72 17.97 12.84
C GLY A 4 11.74 16.97 13.36
N VAL A 5 12.32 16.12 12.50
CA VAL A 5 13.37 15.15 12.86
C VAL A 5 14.71 15.63 12.31
N ALA A 6 15.66 15.93 13.20
CA ALA A 6 17.03 16.21 12.81
C ALA A 6 17.66 14.97 12.18
N LYS A 7 18.46 15.14 11.13
CA LYS A 7 19.19 14.02 10.53
C LYS A 7 20.14 13.41 11.57
N LYS A 8 19.93 12.16 11.94
CA LYS A 8 20.78 11.39 12.86
C LYS A 8 21.60 10.35 12.09
N ALA A 9 22.70 9.91 12.70
CA ALA A 9 23.50 8.80 12.18
C ALA A 9 22.76 7.46 12.29
N LYS A 10 21.93 7.29 13.32
CA LYS A 10 21.06 6.15 13.56
C LYS A 10 19.75 6.60 14.20
N TYR A 11 18.71 5.79 14.09
CA TYR A 11 17.36 6.09 14.58
C TYR A 11 16.78 4.97 15.44
N THR A 12 15.91 5.34 16.38
CA THR A 12 15.03 4.39 17.06
C THR A 12 13.71 4.28 16.30
N VAL A 13 13.40 3.08 15.80
CA VAL A 13 12.20 2.82 15.00
C VAL A 13 11.25 1.91 15.78
N ALA A 14 9.95 2.19 15.71
CA ALA A 14 8.89 1.31 16.19
C ALA A 14 8.08 0.74 15.04
N VAL A 15 7.68 -0.52 15.16
CA VAL A 15 6.73 -1.18 14.25
C VAL A 15 5.55 -1.69 15.07
N ILE A 16 4.39 -1.07 14.89
CA ILE A 16 3.14 -1.44 15.55
C ILE A 16 2.35 -2.34 14.61
N GLY A 17 2.03 -3.56 15.06
CA GLY A 17 1.51 -4.62 14.20
C GLY A 17 2.62 -5.49 13.61
N ALA A 18 3.77 -5.60 14.29
CA ALA A 18 4.97 -6.29 13.80
C ALA A 18 4.76 -7.76 13.38
N THR A 19 3.75 -8.44 13.93
CA THR A 19 3.45 -9.84 13.58
C THR A 19 2.52 -10.01 12.38
N GLY A 20 1.90 -8.92 11.91
CA GLY A 20 1.05 -8.92 10.72
C GLY A 20 1.84 -8.98 9.41
N VAL A 21 1.15 -9.18 8.28
CA VAL A 21 1.78 -9.30 6.94
C VAL A 21 2.61 -8.07 6.61
N VAL A 22 2.05 -6.86 6.75
CA VAL A 22 2.74 -5.60 6.46
C VAL A 22 3.84 -5.29 7.49
N GLY A 23 3.62 -5.64 8.75
CA GLY A 23 4.63 -5.50 9.80
C GLY A 23 5.88 -6.34 9.51
N ARG A 24 5.70 -7.59 9.07
CA ARG A 24 6.78 -8.48 8.62
C ARG A 24 7.52 -7.89 7.42
N GLU A 25 6.79 -7.43 6.41
CA GLU A 25 7.36 -6.78 5.23
C GLU A 25 8.20 -5.54 5.61
N SER A 26 7.72 -4.76 6.58
CA SER A 26 8.46 -3.58 7.07
C SER A 26 9.83 -3.97 7.64
N LEU A 27 9.92 -5.10 8.35
CA LEU A 27 11.20 -5.62 8.88
C LEU A 27 12.14 -6.09 7.78
N GLU A 28 11.60 -6.78 6.77
CA GLU A 28 12.33 -7.25 5.60
C GLU A 28 12.92 -6.06 4.82
N ILE A 29 12.11 -5.02 4.56
CA ILE A 29 12.56 -3.80 3.86
C ILE A 29 13.59 -3.01 4.69
N LEU A 30 13.41 -2.89 6.01
CA LEU A 30 14.41 -2.26 6.89
C LEU A 30 15.76 -2.98 6.82
N GLU A 31 15.74 -4.30 6.70
CA GLU A 31 16.94 -5.13 6.56
C GLU A 31 17.58 -5.01 5.18
N GLU A 32 16.79 -5.19 4.11
CA GLU A 32 17.24 -5.07 2.72
C GLU A 32 17.88 -3.71 2.44
N ARG A 33 17.23 -2.63 2.88
CA ARG A 33 17.71 -1.25 2.70
C ARG A 33 18.81 -0.87 3.68
N ARG A 34 19.21 -1.76 4.59
CA ARG A 34 20.18 -1.52 5.67
C ARG A 34 19.91 -0.21 6.40
N PHE A 35 18.63 0.03 6.73
CA PHE A 35 18.20 1.26 7.38
C PHE A 35 19.02 1.49 8.65
N PRO A 36 19.49 2.72 8.96
CA PRO A 36 20.41 2.97 10.05
C PRO A 36 19.72 2.88 11.43
N LEU A 37 19.49 1.65 11.90
CA LEU A 37 18.83 1.35 13.16
C LEU A 37 19.81 1.49 14.34
N GLU A 38 19.44 2.28 15.33
CA GLU A 38 20.02 2.26 16.68
C GLU A 38 19.30 1.22 17.54
N ARG A 39 17.97 1.31 17.57
CA ARG A 39 17.08 0.42 18.31
C ARG A 39 15.81 0.17 17.50
N LEU A 40 15.28 -1.04 17.58
CA LEU A 40 13.99 -1.41 17.02
C LEU A 40 13.05 -1.79 18.18
N ARG A 41 11.83 -1.25 18.15
CA ARG A 41 10.75 -1.54 19.12
C ARG A 41 9.63 -2.22 18.37
N LEU A 42 9.32 -3.46 18.73
CA LEU A 42 8.28 -4.23 18.07
C LEU A 42 7.06 -4.29 18.96
N PHE A 43 5.91 -3.87 18.45
CA PHE A 43 4.66 -3.89 19.22
C PHE A 43 3.62 -4.77 18.54
N ALA A 44 2.97 -5.61 19.33
CA ALA A 44 1.87 -6.44 18.90
C ALA A 44 0.85 -6.61 20.04
N SER A 45 -0.13 -7.49 19.82
CA SER A 45 -1.09 -7.87 20.86
C SER A 45 -0.40 -8.61 22.00
N LYS A 46 -1.04 -8.63 23.18
CA LYS A 46 -0.60 -9.39 24.36
C LYS A 46 -0.24 -10.85 24.06
N ARG A 47 -0.93 -11.47 23.09
CA ARG A 47 -0.67 -12.86 22.67
C ARG A 47 0.76 -13.06 22.13
N SER A 48 1.31 -12.06 21.45
CA SER A 48 2.64 -12.17 20.81
C SER A 48 3.75 -11.54 21.65
N ALA A 49 3.42 -10.90 22.78
CA ALA A 49 4.40 -10.25 23.63
C ALA A 49 5.36 -11.30 24.24
N GLY A 50 6.66 -11.01 24.20
CA GLY A 50 7.71 -11.94 24.64
C GLY A 50 8.26 -12.84 23.54
N GLU A 51 7.57 -12.99 22.41
CA GLU A 51 8.16 -13.59 21.21
C GLU A 51 9.27 -12.69 20.65
N SER A 52 10.12 -13.22 19.77
CA SER A 52 11.19 -12.44 19.13
C SER A 52 11.10 -12.52 17.61
N LEU A 53 11.46 -11.42 16.94
CA LEU A 53 11.61 -11.34 15.49
C LEU A 53 13.04 -10.90 15.15
N SER A 54 13.59 -11.46 14.08
CA SER A 54 14.87 -11.05 13.53
C SER A 54 14.74 -9.83 12.62
N CYS A 55 15.70 -8.92 12.71
CA CYS A 55 15.92 -7.85 11.71
C CYS A 55 17.37 -7.39 11.77
N GLN A 56 18.02 -7.29 10.61
CA GLN A 56 19.44 -6.94 10.45
C GLN A 56 20.38 -7.84 11.29
N GLY A 57 20.14 -9.14 11.28
CA GLY A 57 20.92 -10.14 12.01
C GLY A 57 20.84 -10.03 13.55
N ARG A 58 19.83 -9.35 14.10
CA ARG A 58 19.59 -9.23 15.54
C ARG A 58 18.18 -9.68 15.89
N GLU A 59 18.03 -10.31 17.05
CA GLU A 59 16.73 -10.65 17.64
C GLU A 59 16.17 -9.47 18.43
N TRP A 60 14.89 -9.16 18.20
CA TRP A 60 14.17 -8.09 18.87
C TRP A 60 12.91 -8.67 19.53
N THR A 61 12.77 -8.46 20.83
CA THR A 61 11.61 -8.94 21.58
C THR A 61 10.38 -8.07 21.28
N ILE A 62 9.25 -8.74 21.06
CA ILE A 62 7.95 -8.12 20.87
C ILE A 62 7.41 -7.66 22.23
N GLU A 63 6.94 -6.43 22.27
CA GLU A 63 6.35 -5.78 23.42
C GLU A 63 4.83 -5.68 23.26
N GLU A 64 4.12 -5.73 24.39
CA GLU A 64 2.68 -5.46 24.40
C GLU A 64 2.43 -3.97 24.13
N LEU A 65 1.54 -3.67 23.19
CA LEU A 65 1.08 -2.31 22.97
C LEU A 65 0.11 -1.90 24.09
N THR A 66 0.59 -1.11 25.06
CA THR A 66 -0.22 -0.63 26.19
C THR A 66 -0.70 0.82 25.96
N PRO A 67 -1.85 1.22 26.53
CA PRO A 67 -2.39 2.57 26.34
C PRO A 67 -1.43 3.70 26.74
N GLN A 68 -0.64 3.48 27.79
CA GLN A 68 0.36 4.42 28.32
C GLN A 68 1.72 4.31 27.61
N GLY A 69 1.79 3.56 26.50
CA GLY A 69 2.99 2.95 25.94
C GLY A 69 4.28 3.78 26.01
N PRO A 70 5.46 3.13 26.08
CA PRO A 70 6.75 3.82 26.18
C PRO A 70 7.15 4.43 24.83
N PHE A 71 6.47 5.52 24.43
CA PHE A 71 6.69 6.25 23.18
C PHE A 71 7.91 7.17 23.22
N GLN A 72 8.50 7.37 24.41
CA GLN A 72 9.68 8.20 24.60
C GLN A 72 10.90 7.63 23.88
N GLY A 73 11.65 8.51 23.21
CA GLY A 73 12.90 8.17 22.53
C GLY A 73 12.73 7.46 21.19
N ILE A 74 11.50 7.32 20.69
CA ILE A 74 11.22 6.79 19.34
C ILE A 74 11.31 7.94 18.33
N ASP A 75 12.03 7.74 17.24
CA ASP A 75 12.13 8.72 16.15
C ASP A 75 11.01 8.53 15.13
N PHE A 76 10.80 7.28 14.71
CA PHE A 76 9.81 6.90 13.71
C PHE A 76 8.96 5.74 14.21
N ALA A 77 7.66 5.77 13.93
CA ALA A 77 6.75 4.67 14.21
C ALA A 77 5.96 4.32 12.95
N PHE A 78 6.08 3.07 12.50
CA PHE A 78 5.23 2.49 11.47
C PHE A 78 4.01 1.87 12.13
N ILE A 79 2.81 2.30 11.75
CA ILE A 79 1.56 1.68 12.17
C ILE A 79 1.06 0.82 11.02
N SER A 80 1.20 -0.49 11.18
CA SER A 80 0.75 -1.53 10.24
C SER A 80 -0.26 -2.44 10.93
N ALA A 81 -1.26 -1.82 11.53
CA ALA A 81 -2.27 -2.45 12.37
C ALA A 81 -3.68 -1.99 11.95
N THR A 82 -4.70 -2.35 12.74
CA THR A 82 -6.09 -2.00 12.43
C THR A 82 -6.35 -0.50 12.54
N ASP A 83 -7.40 -0.02 11.88
CA ASP A 83 -7.86 1.37 11.98
C ASP A 83 -8.15 1.81 13.43
N ALA A 84 -8.58 0.89 14.30
CA ALA A 84 -8.77 1.19 15.72
C ALA A 84 -7.44 1.51 16.41
N VAL A 85 -6.38 0.73 16.12
CA VAL A 85 -5.04 0.97 16.65
C VAL A 85 -4.47 2.29 16.11
N SER A 86 -4.61 2.54 14.80
CA SER A 86 -4.16 3.81 14.21
C SER A 86 -4.85 5.02 14.86
N ARG A 87 -6.18 4.96 15.02
CA ARG A 87 -6.97 6.04 15.63
C ARG A 87 -6.59 6.30 17.08
N GLU A 88 -6.28 5.27 17.85
CA GLU A 88 -5.87 5.40 19.25
C GLU A 88 -4.42 5.89 19.40
N TYR A 89 -3.48 5.26 18.68
CA TYR A 89 -2.05 5.42 18.94
C TYR A 89 -1.36 6.46 18.05
N GLY A 90 -1.87 6.70 16.84
CA GLY A 90 -1.31 7.70 15.92
C GLY A 90 -1.18 9.10 16.55
N PRO A 91 -2.26 9.66 17.12
CA PRO A 91 -2.21 10.97 17.78
C PRO A 91 -1.26 10.99 18.99
N ARG A 92 -1.30 9.95 19.83
CA ARG A 92 -0.44 9.86 21.03
C ARG A 92 1.05 9.83 20.69
N LEU A 93 1.42 9.07 19.66
CA LEU A 93 2.80 9.02 19.16
C LEU A 93 3.23 10.39 18.59
N GLY A 94 2.37 11.00 17.78
CA GLY A 94 2.62 12.34 17.22
C GLY A 94 2.82 13.41 18.30
N GLU A 95 1.96 13.42 19.32
CA GLU A 95 2.05 14.31 20.49
C GLU A 95 3.32 14.06 21.33
N ALA A 96 3.78 12.81 21.40
CA ALA A 96 5.05 12.43 22.02
C ALA A 96 6.28 12.83 21.19
N GLY A 97 6.10 13.47 20.03
CA GLY A 97 7.17 13.93 19.15
C GLY A 97 7.66 12.88 18.15
N VAL A 98 7.02 11.72 18.06
CA VAL A 98 7.38 10.66 17.11
C VAL A 98 6.86 11.03 15.72
N VAL A 99 7.63 10.76 14.66
CA VAL A 99 7.10 10.80 13.29
C VAL A 99 6.40 9.49 12.99
N VAL A 100 5.08 9.55 12.90
CA VAL A 100 4.20 8.42 12.63
C VAL A 100 4.02 8.28 11.12
N ILE A 101 4.25 7.06 10.64
CA ILE A 101 3.99 6.63 9.27
C ILE A 101 2.87 5.60 9.35
N ASP A 102 1.67 6.00 8.95
CA ASP A 102 0.43 5.23 9.17
C ASP A 102 -0.06 4.60 7.87
N ASP A 103 -0.14 3.27 7.83
CA ASP A 103 -0.62 2.50 6.66
C ASP A 103 -2.15 2.32 6.66
N SER A 104 -2.80 2.68 7.76
CA SER A 104 -4.25 2.66 7.92
C SER A 104 -4.96 3.70 7.04
N ALA A 105 -6.27 3.52 6.85
CA ALA A 105 -7.10 4.48 6.15
C ALA A 105 -7.48 5.72 6.99
N VAL A 106 -7.23 5.69 8.31
CA VAL A 106 -7.79 6.63 9.29
C VAL A 106 -7.49 8.09 8.99
N PHE A 107 -6.24 8.41 8.63
CA PHE A 107 -5.79 9.80 8.45
C PHE A 107 -5.61 10.21 6.98
N ARG A 108 -5.84 9.31 6.02
CA ARG A 108 -5.50 9.55 4.61
C ARG A 108 -6.16 10.77 4.02
N MET A 109 -7.39 11.07 4.44
CA MET A 109 -8.17 12.21 3.94
C MET A 109 -8.21 13.42 4.88
N ASP A 110 -7.55 13.37 6.04
CA ASP A 110 -7.46 14.52 6.94
C ASP A 110 -6.69 15.66 6.24
N ALA A 111 -7.17 16.90 6.40
CA ALA A 111 -6.59 18.07 5.73
C ALA A 111 -5.20 18.44 6.28
N ASP A 112 -4.90 18.06 7.53
CA ASP A 112 -3.65 18.36 8.23
C ASP A 112 -2.68 17.17 8.33
N VAL A 113 -3.01 16.07 7.63
CA VAL A 113 -2.15 14.89 7.46
C VAL A 113 -1.85 14.71 5.97
N PRO A 114 -0.57 14.75 5.56
CA PRO A 114 -0.21 14.49 4.17
C PRO A 114 -0.33 13.01 3.84
N LEU A 115 -0.81 12.74 2.62
CA LEU A 115 -0.88 11.43 2.01
C LEU A 115 0.21 11.35 0.94
N VAL A 116 1.23 10.52 1.16
CA VAL A 116 2.52 10.68 0.45
C VAL A 116 2.93 9.42 -0.30
N VAL A 117 3.25 9.61 -1.58
CA VAL A 117 4.11 8.72 -2.36
C VAL A 117 5.39 9.50 -2.67
N PRO A 118 6.57 9.09 -2.14
CA PRO A 118 7.80 9.89 -2.23
C PRO A 118 8.14 10.33 -3.66
N GLU A 119 7.95 9.46 -4.63
CA GLU A 119 8.26 9.67 -6.04
C GLU A 119 7.25 10.62 -6.73
N VAL A 120 6.09 10.87 -6.13
CA VAL A 120 5.00 11.67 -6.73
C VAL A 120 4.82 13.02 -6.07
N ASN A 121 4.78 13.07 -4.74
CA ASN A 121 4.42 14.27 -4.00
C ASN A 121 5.19 14.45 -2.67
N ALA A 122 6.49 14.14 -2.62
CA ALA A 122 7.30 14.32 -1.42
C ALA A 122 7.23 15.73 -0.80
N HIS A 123 6.94 16.77 -1.59
CA HIS A 123 6.75 18.13 -1.08
C HIS A 123 5.58 18.25 -0.09
N ALA A 124 4.58 17.37 -0.16
CA ALA A 124 3.44 17.35 0.74
C ALA A 124 3.85 17.06 2.21
N LEU A 125 5.03 16.47 2.45
CA LEU A 125 5.57 16.28 3.80
C LEU A 125 5.70 17.58 4.60
N ALA A 126 5.80 18.74 3.93
CA ALA A 126 5.80 20.04 4.59
C ALA A 126 4.50 20.34 5.37
N ALA A 127 3.40 19.64 5.06
CA ALA A 127 2.11 19.78 5.73
C ALA A 127 1.93 18.85 6.94
N ALA A 128 2.93 18.02 7.32
CA ALA A 128 2.86 17.06 8.43
C ALA A 128 2.84 17.72 9.82
N ARG A 129 1.77 18.46 10.15
CA ARG A 129 1.65 19.24 11.39
C ARG A 129 1.48 18.37 12.63
N ARG A 130 0.77 17.24 12.48
CA ARG A 130 0.52 16.28 13.56
C ARG A 130 1.66 15.28 13.76
N ARG A 131 2.77 15.43 13.02
CA ARG A 131 3.83 14.42 12.86
C ARG A 131 3.31 13.05 12.37
N ILE A 132 2.09 13.01 11.84
CA ILE A 132 1.51 11.84 11.18
C ILE A 132 1.64 12.05 9.68
N ILE A 133 2.08 11.01 8.99
CA ILE A 133 2.15 10.90 7.54
C ILE A 133 1.38 9.65 7.17
N ALA A 134 0.40 9.77 6.29
CA ALA A 134 -0.38 8.63 5.83
C ALA A 134 0.25 8.01 4.58
N ILE A 135 0.24 6.68 4.53
CA ILE A 135 0.58 5.90 3.34
C ILE A 135 -0.72 5.64 2.56
N PRO A 136 -0.73 5.78 1.22
CA PRO A 136 -1.88 5.47 0.39
C PRO A 136 -2.27 4.00 0.40
N ASN A 137 -3.46 3.71 -0.13
CA ASN A 137 -3.91 2.37 -0.46
C ASN A 137 -2.91 1.69 -1.41
N CYS A 138 -2.74 0.39 -1.22
CA CYS A 138 -1.86 -0.47 -2.01
C CYS A 138 -2.13 -0.44 -3.53
N THR A 139 -3.35 -0.13 -3.97
CA THR A 139 -3.69 0.11 -5.38
C THR A 139 -3.53 1.56 -5.81
N THR A 140 -3.70 2.53 -4.91
CA THR A 140 -3.48 3.93 -5.26
C THR A 140 -2.01 4.19 -5.60
N THR A 141 -1.06 3.67 -4.80
CA THR A 141 0.38 3.91 -4.97
C THR A 141 0.89 3.60 -6.39
N PRO A 142 0.73 2.37 -6.93
CA PRO A 142 1.16 2.07 -8.29
C PRO A 142 0.42 2.90 -9.34
N LEU A 143 -0.88 3.14 -9.16
CA LEU A 143 -1.67 3.96 -10.06
C LEU A 143 -1.09 5.38 -10.18
N VAL A 144 -0.86 6.07 -9.06
CA VAL A 144 -0.35 7.45 -9.09
C VAL A 144 1.09 7.55 -9.61
N MET A 145 1.92 6.52 -9.39
CA MET A 145 3.27 6.45 -9.98
C MET A 145 3.21 6.39 -11.52
N VAL A 146 2.19 5.73 -12.09
CA VAL A 146 1.95 5.71 -13.54
C VAL A 146 1.32 7.03 -14.03
N LEU A 147 0.32 7.54 -13.31
CA LEU A 147 -0.41 8.74 -13.73
C LEU A 147 0.44 10.00 -13.68
N LYS A 148 1.31 10.15 -12.66
CA LYS A 148 2.11 11.35 -12.43
C LYS A 148 2.93 11.81 -13.65
N PRO A 149 3.86 11.00 -14.20
CA PRO A 149 4.69 11.44 -15.33
C PRO A 149 3.87 11.70 -16.60
N LEU A 150 2.74 11.01 -16.78
CA LEU A 150 1.85 11.24 -17.91
C LEU A 150 1.08 12.55 -17.75
N HIS A 151 0.57 12.83 -16.54
CA HIS A 151 -0.21 14.02 -16.22
C HIS A 151 0.57 15.31 -16.38
N GLU A 152 1.86 15.32 -16.03
CA GLU A 152 2.73 16.50 -16.19
C GLU A 152 2.97 16.89 -17.64
N VAL A 153 2.92 15.90 -18.54
CA VAL A 153 3.27 16.08 -19.97
C VAL A 153 2.03 16.20 -20.85
N ALA A 154 0.97 15.46 -20.52
CA ALA A 154 -0.33 15.51 -21.16
C ALA A 154 -1.40 15.40 -20.06
N THR A 155 -1.88 16.54 -19.59
CA THR A 155 -2.85 16.65 -18.50
C THR A 155 -3.99 15.63 -18.67
N ILE A 156 -4.25 14.86 -17.62
CA ILE A 156 -5.23 13.77 -17.65
C ILE A 156 -6.62 14.33 -17.35
N LYS A 157 -7.58 14.03 -18.22
CA LYS A 157 -8.99 14.39 -18.10
C LYS A 157 -9.81 13.32 -17.40
N ARG A 158 -9.51 12.05 -17.66
CA ARG A 158 -10.27 10.91 -17.14
C ARG A 158 -9.38 9.70 -16.94
N VAL A 159 -9.66 8.95 -15.87
CA VAL A 159 -9.08 7.64 -15.59
C VAL A 159 -10.22 6.64 -15.36
N VAL A 160 -10.14 5.50 -16.00
CA VAL A 160 -10.96 4.32 -15.69
C VAL A 160 -9.99 3.23 -15.27
N VAL A 161 -10.14 2.70 -14.05
CA VAL A 161 -9.28 1.65 -13.54
C VAL A 161 -10.11 0.45 -13.09
N THR A 162 -9.73 -0.74 -13.54
CA THR A 162 -10.23 -2.01 -13.00
C THR A 162 -9.09 -2.74 -12.33
N THR A 163 -9.23 -3.01 -11.05
CA THR A 163 -8.20 -3.69 -10.25
C THR A 163 -8.49 -5.18 -10.13
N PHE A 164 -7.43 -5.97 -10.16
CA PHE A 164 -7.39 -7.39 -9.90
C PHE A 164 -6.49 -7.59 -8.69
N GLN A 165 -7.07 -7.44 -7.50
CA GLN A 165 -6.31 -7.46 -6.27
C GLN A 165 -6.12 -8.89 -5.74
N SER A 166 -4.90 -9.22 -5.33
CA SER A 166 -4.54 -10.47 -4.65
C SER A 166 -5.16 -10.57 -3.25
N VAL A 167 -5.28 -11.79 -2.72
CA VAL A 167 -5.83 -12.04 -1.37
C VAL A 167 -4.94 -11.53 -0.23
N SER A 168 -3.65 -11.26 -0.49
CA SER A 168 -2.73 -10.65 0.48
C SER A 168 -3.24 -9.31 1.04
N GLY A 169 -4.03 -8.55 0.28
CA GLY A 169 -4.59 -7.27 0.73
C GLY A 169 -5.60 -7.42 1.89
N THR A 170 -6.18 -8.61 2.07
CA THR A 170 -7.03 -8.93 3.23
C THR A 170 -6.22 -9.48 4.41
N GLY A 171 -5.00 -9.97 4.15
CA GLY A 171 -4.07 -10.47 5.17
C GLY A 171 -3.90 -11.99 5.17
N ALA A 172 -3.13 -12.48 6.14
CA ALA A 172 -2.65 -13.87 6.18
C ALA A 172 -3.77 -14.92 6.20
N ALA A 173 -4.89 -14.63 6.87
CA ALA A 173 -6.03 -15.54 6.94
C ALA A 173 -6.66 -15.78 5.55
N ALA A 174 -6.79 -14.73 4.73
CA ALA A 174 -7.32 -14.85 3.37
C ALA A 174 -6.37 -15.62 2.45
N MET A 175 -5.05 -15.45 2.63
CA MET A 175 -4.04 -16.23 1.91
C MET A 175 -4.12 -17.72 2.26
N ALA A 176 -4.30 -18.04 3.55
CA ALA A 176 -4.50 -19.42 4.01
C ALA A 176 -5.81 -20.00 3.46
N GLU A 177 -6.91 -19.25 3.53
CA GLU A 177 -8.20 -19.65 2.98
C GLU A 177 -8.11 -19.99 1.48
N LEU A 178 -7.52 -19.13 0.65
CA LEU A 178 -7.35 -19.41 -0.78
C LEU A 178 -6.62 -20.75 -1.01
N LEU A 179 -5.55 -21.01 -0.26
CA LEU A 179 -4.78 -22.25 -0.37
C LEU A 179 -5.60 -23.47 0.06
N ASP A 180 -6.35 -23.36 1.15
CA ASP A 180 -7.15 -24.46 1.69
C ASP A 180 -8.36 -24.76 0.81
N GLN A 181 -9.04 -23.73 0.27
CA GLN A 181 -10.10 -23.89 -0.72
C GLN A 181 -9.57 -24.56 -2.00
N ALA A 182 -8.39 -24.15 -2.49
CA ALA A 182 -7.78 -24.76 -3.67
C ALA A 182 -7.46 -26.25 -3.44
N LYS A 183 -6.87 -26.60 -2.29
CA LYS A 183 -6.61 -28.01 -1.91
C LYS A 183 -7.89 -28.82 -1.80
N ALA A 184 -8.95 -28.27 -1.21
CA ALA A 184 -10.24 -28.93 -1.07
C ALA A 184 -10.85 -29.26 -2.44
N LEU A 185 -10.89 -28.27 -3.35
CA LEU A 185 -11.41 -28.46 -4.70
C LEU A 185 -10.63 -29.50 -5.50
N LEU A 186 -9.30 -29.44 -5.46
CA LEU A 186 -8.44 -30.43 -6.13
C LEU A 186 -8.52 -31.83 -5.50
N SER A 187 -9.03 -31.93 -4.28
CA SER A 187 -9.28 -33.19 -3.58
C SER A 187 -10.76 -33.63 -3.62
N PHE A 188 -11.61 -32.96 -4.41
CA PHE A 188 -13.05 -33.21 -4.48
C PHE A 188 -13.76 -33.14 -3.12
N LYS A 189 -13.30 -32.24 -2.25
CA LYS A 189 -13.89 -31.97 -0.93
C LYS A 189 -14.73 -30.70 -0.96
N GLU A 190 -15.61 -30.57 0.03
CA GLU A 190 -16.38 -29.35 0.26
C GLU A 190 -15.48 -28.15 0.58
N VAL A 191 -15.84 -26.99 0.01
CA VAL A 191 -15.16 -25.72 0.22
C VAL A 191 -15.82 -24.95 1.35
N LYS A 192 -15.01 -24.33 2.22
CA LYS A 192 -15.48 -23.41 3.25
C LYS A 192 -14.95 -22.01 2.97
N ALA A 193 -15.83 -21.02 3.04
CA ALA A 193 -15.47 -19.61 2.98
C ALA A 193 -15.75 -19.00 4.36
N GLU A 194 -14.69 -18.58 5.05
CA GLU A 194 -14.73 -18.07 6.43
C GLU A 194 -14.29 -16.60 6.50
N VAL A 195 -13.28 -16.23 5.71
CA VAL A 195 -12.72 -14.90 5.58
C VAL A 195 -13.49 -14.09 4.54
N TYR A 196 -13.79 -14.69 3.39
CA TYR A 196 -14.60 -14.05 2.34
C TYR A 196 -16.06 -14.52 2.40
N PRO A 197 -17.00 -13.70 1.91
CA PRO A 197 -18.43 -14.09 1.88
C PRO A 197 -18.70 -15.22 0.89
N HIS A 198 -17.80 -15.47 -0.05
CA HIS A 198 -17.91 -16.49 -1.09
C HIS A 198 -16.54 -17.12 -1.35
N GLN A 199 -16.54 -18.31 -1.96
CA GLN A 199 -15.33 -18.98 -2.41
C GLN A 199 -14.48 -18.05 -3.28
N ILE A 200 -13.19 -17.93 -2.94
CA ILE A 200 -12.22 -17.17 -3.71
C ILE A 200 -11.43 -18.08 -4.66
N ALA A 201 -11.16 -19.34 -4.28
CA ALA A 201 -10.44 -20.27 -5.17
C ALA A 201 -11.15 -20.45 -6.51
N PHE A 202 -10.42 -20.22 -7.60
CA PHE A 202 -10.93 -20.25 -8.99
C PHE A 202 -12.14 -19.34 -9.24
N ASN A 203 -12.26 -18.23 -8.50
CA ASN A 203 -13.38 -17.29 -8.61
C ASN A 203 -12.91 -15.83 -8.50
N CYS A 204 -13.75 -14.88 -8.91
CA CYS A 204 -13.52 -13.44 -8.77
C CYS A 204 -14.64 -12.81 -7.93
N LEU A 205 -14.29 -12.00 -6.93
CA LEU A 205 -15.26 -11.28 -6.11
C LEU A 205 -15.30 -9.81 -6.55
N PRO A 206 -16.44 -9.30 -7.08
CA PRO A 206 -16.53 -7.95 -7.64
C PRO A 206 -16.77 -6.88 -6.57
N HIS A 207 -16.14 -7.01 -5.40
CA HIS A 207 -16.17 -6.00 -4.35
C HIS A 207 -14.98 -6.19 -3.41
N ILE A 208 -14.51 -5.08 -2.82
CA ILE A 208 -13.47 -5.09 -1.80
C ILE A 208 -13.85 -4.12 -0.68
N GLY A 209 -13.83 -4.63 0.55
CA GLY A 209 -14.29 -3.91 1.73
C GLY A 209 -15.82 -3.80 1.78
N SER A 210 -16.33 -2.76 2.41
CA SER A 210 -17.77 -2.56 2.62
C SER A 210 -18.41 -1.74 1.50
N PHE A 211 -19.68 -2.00 1.18
CA PHE A 211 -20.47 -1.16 0.30
C PHE A 211 -20.97 0.11 1.02
N GLY A 212 -20.96 1.24 0.32
CA GLY A 212 -21.69 2.45 0.69
C GLY A 212 -23.12 2.47 0.12
N GLU A 213 -23.88 3.51 0.45
CA GLU A 213 -25.28 3.66 0.01
C GLU A 213 -25.43 3.73 -1.52
N GLY A 214 -24.44 4.27 -2.22
CA GLY A 214 -24.43 4.40 -3.68
C GLY A 214 -24.06 3.12 -4.44
N GLY A 215 -23.72 2.03 -3.74
CA GLY A 215 -23.27 0.78 -4.35
C GLY A 215 -21.77 0.69 -4.65
N ASP A 216 -21.02 1.79 -4.49
CA ASP A 216 -19.55 1.75 -4.53
C ASP A 216 -19.01 1.05 -3.28
N CYS A 217 -17.97 0.24 -3.44
CA CYS A 217 -17.25 -0.32 -2.30
C CYS A 217 -16.19 0.66 -1.76
N SER A 218 -15.82 0.46 -0.50
CA SER A 218 -14.87 1.33 0.21
C SER A 218 -13.50 1.40 -0.48
N GLU A 219 -13.12 0.35 -1.19
CA GLU A 219 -11.85 0.30 -1.95
C GLU A 219 -11.89 1.21 -3.17
N GLU A 220 -12.97 1.21 -3.93
CA GLU A 220 -13.18 2.09 -5.08
C GLU A 220 -13.18 3.56 -4.64
N THR A 221 -13.84 3.85 -3.52
CA THR A 221 -13.85 5.19 -2.91
C THR A 221 -12.45 5.65 -2.51
N LYS A 222 -11.63 4.77 -1.93
CA LYS A 222 -10.23 5.08 -1.57
C LYS A 222 -9.41 5.41 -2.80
N ILE A 223 -9.42 4.55 -3.83
CA ILE A 223 -8.67 4.78 -5.08
C ILE A 223 -8.99 6.16 -5.67
N VAL A 224 -10.28 6.48 -5.76
CA VAL A 224 -10.76 7.77 -6.31
C VAL A 224 -10.26 8.96 -5.50
N ASN A 225 -10.48 8.95 -4.19
CA ASN A 225 -10.21 10.11 -3.34
C ASN A 225 -8.72 10.32 -3.10
N GLU A 226 -7.98 9.24 -2.87
CA GLU A 226 -6.54 9.30 -2.63
C GLU A 226 -5.78 9.71 -3.89
N THR A 227 -6.16 9.20 -5.07
CA THR A 227 -5.55 9.62 -6.35
C THR A 227 -5.68 11.13 -6.55
N ARG A 228 -6.87 11.70 -6.31
CA ARG A 228 -7.11 13.15 -6.40
C ARG A 228 -6.25 13.94 -5.42
N LYS A 229 -6.12 13.46 -4.17
CA LYS A 229 -5.32 14.13 -3.13
C LYS A 229 -3.82 14.09 -3.47
N ILE A 230 -3.30 12.94 -3.89
CA ILE A 230 -1.86 12.75 -4.15
C ILE A 230 -1.42 13.50 -5.41
N LEU A 231 -2.23 13.48 -6.47
CA LEU A 231 -1.94 14.21 -7.72
C LEU A 231 -2.31 15.70 -7.64
N GLU A 232 -2.86 16.17 -6.51
CA GLU A 232 -3.33 17.55 -6.33
C GLU A 232 -4.36 17.97 -7.39
N ALA A 233 -5.18 17.02 -7.83
CA ALA A 233 -6.09 17.14 -8.96
C ALA A 233 -7.55 16.86 -8.54
N PRO A 234 -8.20 17.77 -7.77
CA PRO A 234 -9.56 17.54 -7.25
C PRO A 234 -10.61 17.36 -8.35
N GLY A 235 -10.39 17.96 -9.53
CA GLY A 235 -11.26 17.84 -10.70
C GLY A 235 -11.07 16.58 -11.55
N LEU A 236 -10.12 15.71 -11.21
CA LEU A 236 -9.84 14.51 -12.00
C LEU A 236 -11.07 13.58 -12.02
N ARG A 237 -11.56 13.28 -13.22
CA ARG A 237 -12.66 12.33 -13.44
C ARG A 237 -12.11 10.91 -13.36
N ILE A 238 -12.15 10.29 -12.19
CA ILE A 238 -11.70 8.93 -11.99
C ILE A 238 -12.88 8.04 -11.56
N THR A 239 -12.92 6.83 -12.10
CA THR A 239 -13.80 5.75 -11.66
C THR A 239 -12.98 4.48 -11.51
N ALA A 240 -13.29 3.71 -10.47
CA ALA A 240 -12.59 2.48 -10.14
C ALA A 240 -13.59 1.33 -10.05
N THR A 241 -13.15 0.13 -10.43
CA THR A 241 -13.83 -1.14 -10.12
C THR A 241 -12.85 -2.04 -9.40
N ALA A 242 -13.22 -2.53 -8.21
CA ALA A 242 -12.34 -3.33 -7.37
C ALA A 242 -12.75 -4.81 -7.36
N VAL A 243 -11.89 -5.67 -7.93
CA VAL A 243 -12.15 -7.12 -8.00
C VAL A 243 -11.07 -7.88 -7.23
N ARG A 244 -11.48 -8.72 -6.27
CA ARG A 244 -10.58 -9.68 -5.63
C ARG A 244 -10.42 -10.91 -6.53
N VAL A 245 -9.18 -11.30 -6.79
CA VAL A 245 -8.82 -12.45 -7.64
C VAL A 245 -8.01 -13.49 -6.85
N PRO A 246 -7.96 -14.76 -7.31
CA PRO A 246 -7.29 -15.86 -6.60
C PRO A 246 -5.78 -15.84 -6.85
N VAL A 247 -5.15 -14.71 -6.54
CA VAL A 247 -3.70 -14.48 -6.64
C VAL A 247 -3.18 -14.29 -5.22
N MET A 248 -2.06 -14.94 -4.87
CA MET A 248 -1.52 -14.92 -3.50
C MET A 248 -1.03 -13.53 -3.09
N ARG A 249 -0.20 -12.91 -3.94
CA ARG A 249 0.47 -11.62 -3.71
C ARG A 249 0.65 -10.93 -5.06
N CYS A 250 0.74 -9.60 -5.04
CA CYS A 250 0.75 -8.70 -6.20
C CYS A 250 -0.65 -8.40 -6.75
N HIS A 251 -0.97 -7.10 -6.82
CA HIS A 251 -2.17 -6.59 -7.48
C HIS A 251 -1.88 -6.36 -8.98
N SER A 252 -2.93 -6.27 -9.77
CA SER A 252 -2.83 -5.85 -11.17
C SER A 252 -3.94 -4.86 -11.49
N GLU A 253 -3.69 -3.99 -12.45
CA GLU A 253 -4.62 -2.93 -12.82
C GLU A 253 -4.69 -2.82 -14.34
N ALA A 254 -5.91 -2.75 -14.87
CA ALA A 254 -6.17 -2.32 -16.23
C ALA A 254 -6.63 -0.85 -16.17
N VAL A 255 -5.89 0.03 -16.84
CA VAL A 255 -6.09 1.48 -16.74
C VAL A 255 -6.30 2.08 -18.13
N ASN A 256 -7.39 2.81 -18.32
CA ASN A 256 -7.62 3.67 -19.48
C ASN A 256 -7.45 5.14 -19.04
N ILE A 257 -6.70 5.91 -19.83
CA ILE A 257 -6.32 7.29 -19.50
C ILE A 257 -6.69 8.19 -20.68
N GLU A 258 -7.61 9.13 -20.45
CA GLU A 258 -7.94 10.19 -21.39
C GLU A 258 -7.09 11.43 -21.08
N THR A 259 -6.39 11.96 -22.08
CA THR A 259 -5.51 13.13 -21.94
C THR A 259 -6.02 14.33 -22.74
N GLU A 260 -5.60 15.54 -22.38
CA GLU A 260 -6.04 16.75 -23.08
C GLU A 260 -5.51 16.84 -24.51
N ARG A 261 -4.26 16.43 -24.70
CA ARG A 261 -3.57 16.34 -25.98
C ARG A 261 -3.25 14.87 -26.29
N PRO A 262 -3.20 14.46 -27.56
CA PRO A 262 -2.77 13.11 -27.92
C PRO A 262 -1.40 12.78 -27.32
N LEU A 263 -1.29 11.58 -26.75
CA LEU A 263 -0.07 11.03 -26.19
C LEU A 263 0.21 9.67 -26.84
N LYS A 264 1.26 9.61 -27.67
CA LYS A 264 1.58 8.38 -28.41
C LYS A 264 2.13 7.30 -27.47
N PRO A 265 1.90 6.00 -27.73
CA PRO A 265 2.37 4.92 -26.87
C PRO A 265 3.89 4.91 -26.63
N ASN A 266 4.69 5.28 -27.63
CA ASN A 266 6.15 5.38 -27.47
C ASN A 266 6.55 6.55 -26.56
N GLU A 267 5.85 7.68 -26.63
CA GLU A 267 6.07 8.83 -25.74
C GLU A 267 5.67 8.44 -24.31
N ALA A 268 4.50 7.81 -24.12
CA ALA A 268 4.05 7.31 -22.83
C ALA A 268 5.05 6.32 -22.20
N ARG A 269 5.53 5.34 -22.97
CA ARG A 269 6.58 4.40 -22.52
C ARG A 269 7.86 5.12 -22.08
N ALA A 270 8.32 6.10 -22.85
CA ALA A 270 9.53 6.85 -22.51
C ALA A 270 9.37 7.64 -21.20
N LEU A 271 8.21 8.27 -20.99
CA LEU A 271 7.89 8.97 -19.74
C LEU A 271 7.85 8.02 -18.54
N LEU A 272 7.20 6.86 -18.70
CA LEU A 272 7.10 5.85 -17.66
C LEU A 272 8.47 5.24 -17.32
N SER A 273 9.32 4.97 -18.32
CA SER A 273 10.69 4.50 -18.09
C SER A 273 11.58 5.52 -17.39
N GLY A 274 11.22 6.81 -17.43
CA GLY A 274 11.92 7.88 -16.72
C GLY A 274 11.49 8.04 -15.25
N MET A 275 10.37 7.43 -14.86
CA MET A 275 9.84 7.55 -13.50
C MET A 275 10.60 6.61 -12.53
N PRO A 276 11.21 7.13 -11.45
CA PRO A 276 11.85 6.28 -10.45
C PRO A 276 10.88 5.24 -9.88
N GLY A 277 11.34 3.99 -9.77
CA GLY A 277 10.53 2.88 -9.27
C GLY A 277 9.50 2.33 -10.26
N VAL A 278 9.50 2.78 -11.53
CA VAL A 278 8.66 2.20 -12.60
C VAL A 278 9.52 1.44 -13.60
N ILE A 279 9.13 0.21 -13.92
CA ILE A 279 9.76 -0.62 -14.96
C ILE A 279 8.77 -0.86 -16.09
N VAL A 280 9.13 -0.42 -17.29
CA VAL A 280 8.35 -0.72 -18.50
C VAL A 280 8.71 -2.11 -19.01
N PHE A 281 7.74 -3.01 -18.94
CA PHE A 281 7.83 -4.39 -19.38
C PHE A 281 6.76 -4.61 -20.47
N ASP A 282 7.07 -4.18 -21.70
CA ASP A 282 6.06 -4.04 -22.77
C ASP A 282 6.55 -4.48 -24.16
N ASP A 283 6.42 -5.78 -24.45
CA ASP A 283 6.55 -6.34 -25.81
C ASP A 283 5.47 -7.43 -26.01
N PRO A 284 4.22 -7.05 -26.32
CA PRO A 284 3.11 -7.98 -26.42
C PRO A 284 3.29 -9.04 -27.52
N VAL A 285 4.01 -8.71 -28.60
CA VAL A 285 4.29 -9.64 -29.71
C VAL A 285 5.17 -10.79 -29.23
N ARG A 286 6.11 -10.51 -28.31
CA ARG A 286 6.93 -11.52 -27.65
C ARG A 286 6.36 -12.05 -26.34
N LYS A 287 5.11 -11.71 -26.01
CA LYS A 287 4.42 -12.09 -24.77
C LYS A 287 5.12 -11.57 -23.51
N LEU A 288 5.73 -10.40 -23.60
CA LEU A 288 6.38 -9.69 -22.50
C LEU A 288 5.41 -8.64 -21.94
N TYR A 289 4.88 -8.90 -20.75
CA TYR A 289 4.00 -7.99 -20.03
C TYR A 289 4.01 -8.32 -18.54
N PRO A 290 3.66 -7.37 -17.65
CA PRO A 290 3.63 -7.63 -16.22
C PRO A 290 2.63 -8.75 -15.89
N MET A 291 3.08 -9.72 -15.10
CA MET A 291 2.23 -10.75 -14.53
C MET A 291 2.54 -10.86 -13.03
N PRO A 292 1.54 -11.04 -12.15
CA PRO A 292 1.75 -11.15 -10.71
C PRO A 292 2.86 -12.14 -10.33
N LEU A 293 2.94 -13.27 -11.02
CA LEU A 293 3.93 -14.32 -10.76
C LEU A 293 5.38 -13.84 -10.96
N ASP A 294 5.62 -12.98 -11.95
CA ASP A 294 6.97 -12.57 -12.35
C ASP A 294 7.51 -11.39 -11.52
N VAL A 295 6.60 -10.65 -10.87
CA VAL A 295 6.91 -9.36 -10.23
C VAL A 295 6.59 -9.32 -8.73
N ALA A 296 5.89 -10.32 -8.19
CA ALA A 296 5.66 -10.40 -6.75
C ALA A 296 6.99 -10.43 -5.98
N GLY A 297 7.06 -9.62 -4.91
CA GLY A 297 8.26 -9.50 -4.07
C GLY A 297 9.34 -8.59 -4.64
N LYS A 298 9.05 -7.81 -5.68
CA LYS A 298 9.92 -6.75 -6.18
C LYS A 298 9.39 -5.39 -5.74
N ASP A 299 10.30 -4.42 -5.64
CA ASP A 299 10.01 -3.06 -5.19
C ASP A 299 9.37 -2.19 -6.29
N GLU A 300 9.64 -2.47 -7.57
CA GLU A 300 9.20 -1.62 -8.66
C GLU A 300 7.75 -1.87 -9.08
N VAL A 301 7.13 -0.83 -9.64
CA VAL A 301 5.84 -0.91 -10.35
C VAL A 301 6.09 -1.29 -11.80
N TYR A 302 5.57 -2.44 -12.22
CA TYR A 302 5.74 -2.95 -13.58
C TYR A 302 4.58 -2.53 -14.46
N VAL A 303 4.88 -1.90 -15.60
CA VAL A 303 3.89 -1.36 -16.54
C VAL A 303 4.08 -1.96 -17.92
N GLY A 304 2.99 -2.34 -18.57
CA GLY A 304 3.03 -2.83 -19.95
C GLY A 304 1.67 -2.79 -20.62
N ARG A 305 1.59 -3.38 -21.82
CA ARG A 305 0.41 -3.34 -22.69
C ARG A 305 0.01 -1.91 -23.08
N VAL A 306 0.97 -0.99 -23.17
CA VAL A 306 0.72 0.42 -23.46
C VAL A 306 0.35 0.60 -24.94
N ARG A 307 -0.82 1.16 -25.19
CA ARG A 307 -1.39 1.33 -26.53
C ARG A 307 -2.41 2.47 -26.54
N GLU A 308 -2.73 2.96 -27.73
CA GLU A 308 -3.90 3.82 -27.94
C GLU A 308 -5.17 2.95 -27.84
N ASP A 309 -6.22 3.53 -27.25
CA ASP A 309 -7.56 2.94 -27.10
C ASP A 309 -8.34 3.05 -28.43
#